data_AF-A0A2W6YPC3-F1
#
_entry.id   AF-A0A2W6YPC3-F1
#
_cell.length_a   1.000
_cell.length_b   1.000
_cell.length_c   1.000
_cell.angle_alpha   90.00
_cell.angle_beta   90.00
_cell.angle_gamma   90.00
#
_symmetry.space_group_name_H-M   'P 1'
#
loop_
_entity.id
_entity.type
_entity.pdbx_description
1 polymer ?
#
loop_
_entity_poly.entity_id
_entity_poly.type
_entity_poly.pdbx_seq_one_letter_code
_entity_poly.pdbx_strand_id
1 'polypeptide(L)'
;MPSKRFSERQGFKPVSEVIQVDDISKDLRHSLWNVLSNNFLLEYSGNTRSIFYGKQIDEYIKYLWMDFFKKPIDDLHSILFKSGQIHELRKLFDGFKWFEVYDFLEFTLNYFENVTLVEEVNNILNREFSGFRFVGGVFTDITTEQEVKMLEEVLTSKRFPAVSSHLQRSLTLMSDRKNPDYRNSIKESISAVESIAKEITGKPKATLGEALKVLESSNKIHPSLKESFSKLYGYTSDKGGIRHAMLSEPNLTAADAKFFLLSCTSFINYLKSKV
;
A
#
# COMPACT_ATOMS: atom_id res chain seq x y z
N MET A 1 6.71 -6.85 21.33
CA MET A 1 6.14 -7.99 22.11
C MET A 1 6.62 -9.30 21.50
N PRO A 2 6.79 -10.39 22.26
CA PRO A 2 7.18 -11.68 21.69
C PRO A 2 6.11 -12.18 20.70
N SER A 3 6.55 -12.73 19.56
CA SER A 3 5.69 -13.15 18.44
C SER A 3 4.78 -14.35 18.74
N LYS A 4 5.02 -15.08 19.83
CA LYS A 4 4.22 -16.24 20.25
C LYS A 4 3.77 -16.08 21.70
N ARG A 5 2.53 -16.43 22.03
CA ARG A 5 1.99 -16.46 23.41
C ARG A 5 2.67 -17.56 24.22
N PHE A 6 2.70 -17.43 25.54
CA PHE A 6 3.29 -18.44 26.43
C PHE A 6 2.73 -19.84 26.18
N SER A 7 1.41 -19.97 26.05
CA SER A 7 0.74 -21.25 25.78
C SER A 7 1.15 -21.88 24.44
N GLU A 8 1.44 -21.07 23.43
CA GLU A 8 1.90 -21.54 22.12
C GLU A 8 3.36 -21.98 22.21
N ARG A 9 4.21 -21.22 22.93
CA ARG A 9 5.61 -21.59 23.17
C ARG A 9 5.77 -22.86 24.01
N GLN A 10 4.78 -23.19 24.84
CA GLN A 10 4.78 -24.38 25.68
C GLN A 10 3.99 -25.55 25.07
N GLY A 11 3.43 -25.39 23.87
CA GLY A 11 2.68 -26.46 23.19
C GLY A 11 1.27 -26.73 23.73
N PHE A 12 0.76 -25.90 24.65
CA PHE A 12 -0.62 -25.99 25.15
C PHE A 12 -1.66 -25.50 24.14
N LYS A 13 -1.23 -24.68 23.17
CA LYS A 13 -2.05 -24.25 22.03
C LYS A 13 -1.25 -24.39 20.73
N PRO A 14 -1.90 -24.75 19.61
CA PRO A 14 -1.24 -24.70 18.30
C PRO A 14 -0.83 -23.27 17.99
N VAL A 15 0.36 -23.09 17.40
CA VAL A 15 0.81 -21.77 16.97
C VAL A 15 0.03 -21.38 15.72
N SER A 16 -0.66 -20.25 15.75
CA SER A 16 -1.33 -19.70 14.57
C SER A 16 -0.29 -19.03 13.65
N GLU A 17 0.55 -19.84 13.01
CA GLU A 17 1.57 -19.39 12.03
C GLU A 17 1.04 -19.32 10.60
N VAL A 18 -0.23 -19.66 10.37
CA VAL A 18 -0.83 -19.65 9.04
C VAL A 18 -1.06 -18.20 8.62
N ILE A 19 -0.41 -17.81 7.52
CA ILE A 19 -0.61 -16.50 6.89
C ILE A 19 -2.06 -16.43 6.40
N GLN A 20 -2.77 -15.40 6.84
CA GLN A 20 -4.17 -15.16 6.49
C GLN A 20 -4.26 -14.35 5.18
N VAL A 21 -4.57 -15.03 4.06
CA VAL A 21 -4.67 -14.43 2.72
C VAL A 21 -6.10 -14.40 2.17
N ASP A 22 -6.95 -15.32 2.65
CA ASP A 22 -8.33 -15.54 2.22
C ASP A 22 -9.34 -15.57 3.39
N ASP A 23 -8.89 -15.16 4.58
CA ASP A 23 -9.71 -15.03 5.79
C ASP A 23 -9.12 -13.98 6.75
N ILE A 24 -9.83 -13.68 7.85
CA ILE A 24 -9.35 -12.87 8.96
C ILE A 24 -9.75 -13.52 10.29
N SER A 25 -8.76 -13.81 11.13
CA SER A 25 -8.98 -14.33 12.46
C SER A 25 -9.72 -13.31 13.33
N LYS A 26 -10.47 -13.82 14.30
CA LYS A 26 -11.21 -12.99 15.26
C LYS A 26 -10.27 -12.08 16.06
N ASP A 27 -9.10 -12.58 16.45
CA ASP A 27 -8.09 -11.81 17.17
C ASP A 27 -7.59 -10.62 16.32
N LEU A 28 -7.25 -10.86 15.04
CA LEU A 28 -6.81 -9.80 14.13
C LEU A 28 -7.90 -8.76 13.89
N ARG A 29 -9.13 -9.20 13.61
CA ARG A 29 -10.29 -8.30 13.47
C ARG A 29 -10.47 -7.40 14.70
N HIS A 30 -10.36 -7.98 15.90
CA HIS A 30 -10.50 -7.22 17.14
C HIS A 30 -9.35 -6.23 17.35
N SER A 31 -8.10 -6.64 17.09
CA SER A 31 -6.94 -5.74 17.20
C SER A 31 -7.04 -4.57 16.24
N LEU A 32 -7.49 -4.80 14.99
CA LEU A 32 -7.73 -3.75 14.00
C LEU A 32 -8.84 -2.80 14.45
N TRP A 33 -9.96 -3.31 14.98
CA TRP A 33 -10.99 -2.44 15.55
C TRP A 33 -10.46 -1.61 16.72
N ASN A 34 -9.66 -2.22 17.60
CA ASN A 34 -9.13 -1.55 18.79
C ASN A 34 -8.18 -0.41 18.44
N VAL A 35 -7.31 -0.58 17.43
CA VAL A 35 -6.39 0.49 17.03
C VAL A 35 -7.13 1.68 16.43
N LEU A 36 -8.12 1.43 15.56
CA LEU A 36 -8.99 2.49 15.04
C LEU A 36 -9.76 3.18 16.17
N SER A 37 -10.28 2.36 17.09
CA SER A 37 -11.02 2.88 18.24
C SER A 37 -10.17 3.74 19.13
N ASN A 38 -8.95 3.32 19.46
CA ASN A 38 -8.06 4.06 20.34
C ASN A 38 -7.54 5.36 19.71
N ASN A 39 -7.35 5.38 18.39
CA ASN A 39 -6.81 6.56 17.71
C ASN A 39 -7.87 7.64 17.44
N PHE A 40 -9.12 7.27 17.15
CA PHE A 40 -10.11 8.28 16.74
C PHE A 40 -11.57 7.97 17.08
N LEU A 41 -11.99 6.71 17.32
CA LEU A 41 -13.41 6.45 17.68
C LEU A 41 -13.68 6.70 19.18
N LEU A 42 -12.80 6.31 20.11
CA LEU A 42 -13.04 6.41 21.55
C LEU A 42 -13.07 7.86 22.07
N GLU A 43 -12.48 8.82 21.35
CA GLU A 43 -12.57 10.26 21.64
C GLU A 43 -14.02 10.79 21.64
N TYR A 44 -14.96 10.05 21.05
CA TYR A 44 -16.40 10.39 21.02
C TYR A 44 -17.19 9.84 22.23
N SER A 45 -16.60 8.98 23.06
CA SER A 45 -17.35 8.18 24.05
C SER A 45 -17.34 8.71 25.49
N GLY A 46 -16.52 9.72 25.83
CA GLY A 46 -16.60 10.37 27.13
C GLY A 46 -15.41 11.28 27.51
N ASN A 47 -15.76 12.51 27.90
CA ASN A 47 -14.94 13.55 28.53
C ASN A 47 -13.79 14.19 27.73
N THR A 48 -14.08 15.41 27.27
CA THR A 48 -13.14 16.56 27.21
C THR A 48 -11.72 16.25 26.74
N ARG A 49 -11.56 16.17 25.41
CA ARG A 49 -10.42 16.81 24.74
C ARG A 49 -10.79 17.23 23.31
N SER A 50 -11.12 18.52 23.21
CA SER A 50 -11.23 19.35 22.00
C SER A 50 -12.47 19.13 21.10
N ILE A 51 -13.29 20.19 21.02
CA ILE A 51 -14.39 20.38 20.06
C ILE A 51 -13.94 20.17 18.60
N PHE A 52 -12.64 20.31 18.31
CA PHE A 52 -12.08 20.14 16.98
C PHE A 52 -12.01 18.67 16.54
N TYR A 53 -11.75 17.72 17.45
CA TYR A 53 -11.70 16.29 17.09
C TYR A 53 -13.09 15.73 16.82
N GLY A 54 -14.11 16.14 17.60
CA GLY A 54 -15.50 15.73 17.37
C GLY A 54 -16.01 16.09 15.96
N LYS A 55 -15.67 17.29 15.47
CA LYS A 55 -16.07 17.74 14.13
C LYS A 55 -15.41 16.92 13.01
N GLN A 56 -14.14 16.58 13.15
CA GLN A 56 -13.42 15.76 12.17
C GLN A 56 -14.00 14.33 12.09
N ILE A 57 -14.43 13.77 13.22
CA ILE A 57 -15.10 12.46 13.26
C ILE A 57 -16.50 12.52 12.68
N ASP A 58 -17.30 13.54 12.97
CA ASP A 58 -18.62 13.69 12.37
C ASP A 58 -18.52 13.82 10.83
N GLU A 59 -17.51 14.54 10.33
CA GLU A 59 -17.21 14.65 8.89
C GLU A 59 -16.78 13.30 8.31
N TYR A 60 -15.92 12.57 9.01
CA TYR A 60 -15.52 11.22 8.63
C TYR A 60 -16.72 10.25 8.57
N ILE A 61 -17.58 10.22 9.59
CA ILE A 61 -18.74 9.33 9.65
C ILE A 61 -19.73 9.65 8.51
N LYS A 62 -19.95 10.93 8.20
CA LYS A 62 -20.74 11.34 7.02
C LYS A 62 -20.11 10.84 5.72
N TYR A 63 -18.80 11.03 5.57
CA TYR A 63 -18.06 10.58 4.40
C TYR A 63 -18.14 9.05 4.24
N LEU A 64 -17.93 8.31 5.32
CA LEU A 64 -18.07 6.86 5.37
C LEU A 64 -19.50 6.40 4.99
N TRP A 65 -20.54 7.06 5.51
CA TRP A 65 -21.93 6.74 5.19
C TRP A 65 -22.27 6.95 3.72
N MET A 66 -21.83 8.07 3.16
CA MET A 66 -22.14 8.44 1.78
C MET A 66 -21.28 7.70 0.77
N ASP A 67 -20.00 7.50 1.05
CA ASP A 67 -19.05 7.04 0.04
C ASP A 67 -18.63 5.59 0.17
N PHE A 68 -18.49 5.07 1.38
CA PHE A 68 -18.21 3.65 1.60
C PHE A 68 -19.50 2.83 1.59
N PHE A 69 -20.48 3.21 2.42
CA PHE A 69 -21.75 2.47 2.52
C PHE A 69 -22.75 2.80 1.40
N LYS A 70 -22.56 3.92 0.67
CA LYS A 70 -23.46 4.41 -0.38
C LYS A 70 -24.92 4.54 0.09
N LYS A 71 -25.13 5.05 1.30
CA LYS A 71 -26.46 5.23 1.91
C LYS A 71 -26.93 6.70 1.88
N PRO A 72 -28.26 6.96 1.82
CA PRO A 72 -28.82 8.30 1.91
C PRO A 72 -28.39 9.03 3.20
N ILE A 73 -28.02 10.32 3.09
CA ILE A 73 -27.55 11.12 4.24
C ILE A 73 -28.68 11.44 5.23
N ASP A 74 -29.92 11.43 4.77
CA ASP A 74 -31.13 11.58 5.59
C ASP A 74 -31.43 10.33 6.43
N ASP A 75 -30.90 9.15 6.08
CA ASP A 75 -30.91 7.98 6.98
C ASP A 75 -29.94 8.16 8.16
N LEU A 76 -28.99 9.09 8.06
CA LEU A 76 -28.03 9.41 9.12
C LEU A 76 -28.67 10.25 10.24
N HIS A 77 -29.90 10.75 10.05
CA HIS A 77 -30.50 11.81 10.86
C HIS A 77 -30.86 11.41 12.31
N SER A 78 -30.82 10.11 12.66
CA SER A 78 -30.94 9.64 14.06
C SER A 78 -29.61 9.34 14.77
N ILE A 79 -28.48 9.45 14.05
CA ILE A 79 -27.16 8.94 14.48
C ILE A 79 -26.28 10.10 14.97
N LEU A 80 -26.34 11.27 14.33
CA LEU A 80 -25.41 12.40 14.48
C LEU A 80 -25.31 13.08 15.87
N PHE A 81 -26.08 12.67 16.89
CA PHE A 81 -26.19 13.42 18.16
C PHE A 81 -25.95 12.63 19.45
N LYS A 82 -25.61 11.33 19.40
CA LYS A 82 -25.36 10.53 20.62
C LYS A 82 -24.24 9.49 20.43
N SER A 83 -23.62 9.06 21.53
CA SER A 83 -22.62 7.99 21.65
C SER A 83 -22.94 6.63 20.99
N GLY A 84 -24.13 6.46 20.39
CA GLY A 84 -24.55 5.26 19.68
C GLY A 84 -23.95 5.05 18.29
N GLN A 85 -23.28 6.06 17.69
CA GLN A 85 -22.72 5.95 16.33
C GLN A 85 -21.64 4.88 16.22
N ILE A 86 -20.76 4.84 17.21
CA ILE A 86 -19.65 3.88 17.26
C ILE A 86 -20.19 2.48 17.48
N HIS A 87 -21.29 2.35 18.22
CA HIS A 87 -21.96 1.06 18.42
C HIS A 87 -22.57 0.53 17.12
N GLU A 88 -23.24 1.38 16.35
CA GLU A 88 -23.76 0.98 15.04
C GLU A 88 -22.64 0.69 14.03
N LEU A 89 -21.59 1.53 14.00
CA LEU A 89 -20.41 1.27 13.18
C LEU A 89 -19.72 -0.05 13.59
N ARG A 90 -19.66 -0.34 14.89
CA ARG A 90 -19.14 -1.61 15.41
C ARG A 90 -19.95 -2.80 14.91
N LYS A 91 -21.28 -2.72 14.96
CA LYS A 91 -22.16 -3.78 14.43
C LYS A 91 -21.94 -4.01 12.93
N LEU A 92 -21.80 -2.94 12.15
CA LEU A 92 -21.50 -3.04 10.72
C LEU A 92 -20.14 -3.71 10.51
N PHE A 93 -19.11 -3.28 11.25
CA PHE A 93 -17.77 -3.84 11.17
C PHE A 93 -17.71 -5.32 11.56
N ASP A 94 -18.45 -5.74 12.59
CA ASP A 94 -18.55 -7.15 12.98
C ASP A 94 -19.25 -8.00 11.91
N GLY A 95 -20.14 -7.40 11.11
CA GLY A 95 -20.84 -8.04 10.00
C GLY A 95 -20.05 -8.16 8.70
N PHE A 96 -18.91 -7.45 8.58
CA PHE A 96 -18.07 -7.49 7.38
C PHE A 96 -17.49 -8.87 7.13
N LYS A 97 -17.52 -9.31 5.87
CA LYS A 97 -16.64 -10.36 5.36
C LYS A 97 -15.18 -9.96 5.54
N TRP A 98 -14.28 -10.93 5.52
CA TRP A 98 -12.86 -10.66 5.79
C TRP A 98 -12.27 -9.58 4.86
N PHE A 99 -12.63 -9.57 3.57
CA PHE A 99 -12.14 -8.58 2.62
C PHE A 99 -12.75 -7.19 2.84
N GLU A 100 -14.01 -7.11 3.28
CA GLU A 100 -14.69 -5.84 3.59
C GLU A 100 -14.04 -5.12 4.78
N VAL A 101 -13.36 -5.87 5.69
CA VAL A 101 -12.53 -5.27 6.75
C VAL A 101 -11.36 -4.50 6.16
N TYR A 102 -10.69 -5.05 5.15
CA TYR A 102 -9.57 -4.37 4.47
C TYR A 102 -10.07 -3.19 3.64
N ASP A 103 -11.19 -3.33 2.92
CA ASP A 103 -11.81 -2.21 2.18
C ASP A 103 -12.13 -1.04 3.14
N PHE A 104 -12.71 -1.35 4.31
CA PHE A 104 -13.00 -0.36 5.34
C PHE A 104 -11.74 0.30 5.89
N LEU A 105 -10.71 -0.49 6.22
CA LEU A 105 -9.43 0.02 6.71
C LEU A 105 -8.75 0.90 5.67
N GLU A 106 -8.75 0.50 4.40
CA GLU A 106 -8.14 1.27 3.32
C GLU A 106 -8.82 2.62 3.18
N PHE A 107 -10.15 2.64 3.16
CA PHE A 107 -10.95 3.87 3.13
C PHE A 107 -10.64 4.76 4.33
N THR A 108 -10.59 4.17 5.53
CA THR A 108 -10.32 4.87 6.78
C THR A 108 -8.92 5.50 6.80
N LEU A 109 -7.88 4.72 6.48
CA LEU A 109 -6.50 5.16 6.54
C LEU A 109 -6.20 6.24 5.51
N ASN A 110 -6.77 6.13 4.30
CA ASN A 110 -6.65 7.16 3.28
C ASN A 110 -7.40 8.45 3.64
N TYR A 111 -8.50 8.38 4.38
CA TYR A 111 -9.19 9.60 4.84
C TYR A 111 -8.34 10.39 5.84
N PHE A 112 -7.71 9.71 6.80
CA PHE A 112 -6.96 10.37 7.87
C PHE A 112 -5.51 10.70 7.50
N GLU A 113 -4.92 9.97 6.56
CA GLU A 113 -3.51 10.10 6.13
C GLU A 113 -2.52 10.15 7.32
N ASN A 114 -2.85 9.47 8.42
CA ASN A 114 -2.08 9.51 9.66
C ASN A 114 -0.99 8.43 9.66
N VAL A 115 0.27 8.86 9.59
CA VAL A 115 1.45 7.99 9.52
C VAL A 115 1.54 7.06 10.73
N THR A 116 1.34 7.58 11.95
CA THR A 116 1.41 6.77 13.18
C THR A 116 0.34 5.68 13.18
N LEU A 117 -0.88 6.00 12.76
CA LEU A 117 -1.97 5.01 12.66
C LEU A 117 -1.64 3.92 11.63
N VAL A 118 -1.08 4.30 10.48
CA VAL A 118 -0.63 3.33 9.47
C VAL A 118 0.44 2.39 10.03
N GLU A 119 1.43 2.92 10.75
CA GLU A 119 2.46 2.11 11.41
C GLU A 119 1.86 1.15 12.44
N GLU A 120 0.93 1.60 13.28
CA GLU A 120 0.25 0.76 14.26
C GLU A 120 -0.58 -0.36 13.61
N VAL A 121 -1.31 -0.05 12.54
CA VAL A 121 -2.07 -1.04 11.76
C VAL A 121 -1.14 -2.07 11.14
N ASN A 122 -0.06 -1.64 10.46
CA ASN A 122 0.91 -2.56 9.87
C ASN A 122 1.61 -3.44 10.92
N ASN A 123 1.89 -2.90 12.10
CA ASN A 123 2.43 -3.67 13.23
C ASN A 123 1.46 -4.76 13.70
N ILE A 124 0.16 -4.47 13.77
CA ILE A 124 -0.88 -5.46 14.12
C ILE A 124 -0.98 -6.54 13.04
N LEU A 125 -1.06 -6.14 11.77
CA LEU A 125 -1.13 -7.05 10.63
C LEU A 125 0.08 -7.99 10.60
N ASN A 126 1.27 -7.48 10.92
CA ASN A 126 2.48 -8.29 11.01
C ASN A 126 2.48 -9.23 12.21
N ARG A 127 2.18 -8.70 13.41
CA ARG A 127 2.13 -9.48 14.65
C ARG A 127 1.15 -10.64 14.59
N GLU A 128 0.06 -10.46 13.86
CA GLU A 128 -1.06 -11.42 13.82
C GLU A 128 -1.18 -12.08 12.44
N PHE A 129 -0.07 -12.20 11.71
CA PHE A 129 0.08 -13.05 10.51
C PHE A 129 -0.93 -12.75 9.39
N SER A 130 -1.29 -11.48 9.18
CA SER A 130 -2.00 -11.04 7.99
C SER A 130 -1.10 -11.16 6.76
N GLY A 131 -1.65 -11.68 5.66
CA GLY A 131 -1.03 -11.69 4.34
C GLY A 131 -1.03 -10.34 3.63
N PHE A 132 -1.48 -9.27 4.28
CA PHE A 132 -1.59 -7.93 3.70
C PHE A 132 -0.90 -6.86 4.53
N ARG A 133 -0.35 -5.85 3.85
CA ARG A 133 0.16 -4.60 4.44
C ARG A 133 -0.43 -3.40 3.73
N PHE A 134 -0.62 -2.33 4.48
CA PHE A 134 -1.04 -1.04 3.93
C PHE A 134 0.21 -0.27 3.49
N VAL A 135 0.38 -0.06 2.19
CA VAL A 135 1.53 0.65 1.62
C VAL A 135 1.02 1.55 0.52
N GLY A 136 1.46 2.82 0.50
CA GLY A 136 1.04 3.76 -0.55
C GLY A 136 -0.48 3.88 -0.66
N GLY A 137 -1.20 3.92 0.44
CA GLY A 137 -2.66 4.08 0.38
C GLY A 137 -3.45 2.84 -0.05
N VAL A 138 -2.83 1.66 -0.22
CA VAL A 138 -3.54 0.43 -0.60
C VAL A 138 -3.10 -0.78 0.21
N PHE A 139 -3.99 -1.75 0.41
CA PHE A 139 -3.60 -3.07 0.92
C PHE A 139 -3.02 -3.95 -0.18
N THR A 140 -1.86 -4.54 0.09
CA THR A 140 -1.11 -5.36 -0.86
C THR A 140 -0.45 -6.56 -0.18
N ASP A 141 -0.08 -7.59 -0.96
CA ASP A 141 0.61 -8.81 -0.52
C ASP A 141 2.14 -8.63 -0.36
N ILE A 142 2.59 -7.38 -0.41
CA ILE A 142 3.95 -6.97 -0.03
C ILE A 142 4.04 -7.01 1.49
N THR A 143 4.52 -8.13 2.01
CA THR A 143 4.32 -8.50 3.42
C THR A 143 5.56 -8.37 4.28
N THR A 144 6.75 -8.37 3.68
CA THR A 144 7.99 -8.28 4.47
C THR A 144 8.27 -6.83 4.88
N GLU A 145 8.79 -6.65 6.10
CA GLU A 145 9.13 -5.33 6.63
C GLU A 145 10.12 -4.59 5.73
N GLN A 146 11.07 -5.31 5.12
CA GLN A 146 12.04 -4.74 4.20
C GLN A 146 11.40 -4.25 2.90
N GLU A 147 10.48 -5.01 2.30
CA GLU A 147 9.78 -4.59 1.08
C GLU A 147 8.89 -3.36 1.34
N VAL A 148 8.15 -3.36 2.46
CA VAL A 148 7.29 -2.24 2.87
C VAL A 148 8.13 -0.97 3.05
N LYS A 149 9.18 -1.04 3.88
CA LYS A 149 10.03 0.11 4.16
C LYS A 149 10.68 0.68 2.90
N MET A 150 11.16 -0.20 2.01
CA MET A 150 11.78 0.20 0.75
C MET A 150 10.82 1.02 -0.13
N LEU A 151 9.54 0.62 -0.19
CA LEU A 151 8.52 1.35 -0.94
C LEU A 151 8.15 2.66 -0.27
N GLU A 152 7.94 2.67 1.04
CA GLU A 152 7.59 3.87 1.79
C GLU A 152 8.64 4.97 1.65
N GLU A 153 9.93 4.63 1.70
CA GLU A 153 11.05 5.57 1.47
C GLU A 153 10.95 6.29 0.11
N VAL A 154 10.41 5.62 -0.93
CA VAL A 154 10.24 6.24 -2.25
C VAL A 154 8.91 6.99 -2.36
N LEU A 155 7.82 6.39 -1.88
CA LEU A 155 6.47 6.93 -2.03
C LEU A 155 6.26 8.22 -1.22
N THR A 156 6.86 8.30 -0.03
CA THR A 156 6.76 9.49 0.84
C THR A 156 7.73 10.62 0.47
N SER A 157 8.71 10.34 -0.38
CA SER A 157 9.74 11.30 -0.78
C SER A 157 9.17 12.40 -1.68
N LYS A 158 9.11 13.64 -1.18
CA LYS A 158 8.68 14.83 -1.94
C LYS A 158 9.71 15.32 -2.98
N ARG A 159 10.95 14.82 -2.95
CA ARG A 159 12.05 15.27 -3.82
C ARG A 159 11.84 14.88 -5.29
N PHE A 160 11.15 13.77 -5.55
CA PHE A 160 10.99 13.21 -6.90
C PHE A 160 9.52 12.81 -7.14
N PRO A 161 8.61 13.78 -7.31
CA PRO A 161 7.17 13.51 -7.36
C PRO A 161 6.72 12.63 -8.54
N ALA A 162 7.42 12.70 -9.68
CA ALA A 162 7.14 11.81 -10.81
C ALA A 162 7.46 10.34 -10.47
N VAL A 163 8.53 10.10 -9.70
CA VAL A 163 8.96 8.76 -9.31
C VAL A 163 7.95 8.14 -8.34
N SER A 164 7.54 8.89 -7.31
CA SER A 164 6.55 8.42 -6.35
C SER A 164 5.18 8.20 -7.02
N SER A 165 4.77 9.08 -7.93
CA SER A 165 3.51 8.93 -8.69
C SER A 165 3.48 7.64 -9.53
N HIS A 166 4.55 7.35 -10.27
CA HIS A 166 4.63 6.12 -11.07
C HIS A 166 4.66 4.86 -10.21
N LEU A 167 5.41 4.84 -9.11
CA LEU A 167 5.40 3.68 -8.20
C LEU A 167 4.05 3.51 -7.50
N GLN A 168 3.40 4.62 -7.12
CA GLN A 168 2.06 4.60 -6.55
C GLN A 168 1.06 3.99 -7.54
N ARG A 169 1.10 4.44 -8.80
CA ARG A 169 0.24 3.89 -9.85
C ARG A 169 0.53 2.41 -10.10
N SER A 170 1.81 2.03 -10.14
CA SER A 170 2.25 0.64 -10.28
C SER A 170 1.68 -0.26 -9.18
N LEU A 171 1.76 0.20 -7.93
CA LEU A 171 1.25 -0.50 -6.75
C LEU A 171 -0.28 -0.64 -6.78
N THR A 172 -1.01 0.43 -7.11
CA THR A 172 -2.48 0.39 -7.26
C THR A 172 -2.91 -0.60 -8.35
N LEU A 173 -2.25 -0.59 -9.51
CA LEU A 173 -2.61 -1.46 -10.65
C LEU A 173 -2.45 -2.95 -10.33
N MET A 174 -1.41 -3.34 -9.59
CA MET A 174 -1.21 -4.75 -9.22
C MET A 174 -2.06 -5.19 -8.03
N SER A 175 -2.51 -4.25 -7.19
CA SER A 175 -3.26 -4.55 -5.96
C SER A 175 -4.78 -4.58 -6.17
N ASP A 176 -5.29 -4.20 -7.35
CA ASP A 176 -6.71 -4.35 -7.69
C ASP A 176 -7.10 -5.83 -7.71
N ARG A 177 -7.90 -6.25 -6.72
CA ARG A 177 -8.32 -7.64 -6.56
C ARG A 177 -9.40 -8.06 -7.57
N LYS A 178 -10.14 -7.10 -8.12
CA LYS A 178 -11.23 -7.37 -9.07
C LYS A 178 -10.68 -7.48 -10.48
N ASN A 179 -9.81 -6.54 -10.86
CA ASN A 179 -9.25 -6.44 -12.20
C ASN A 179 -7.75 -6.03 -12.14
N PRO A 180 -6.85 -6.92 -11.69
CA PRO A 180 -5.43 -6.58 -11.61
C PRO A 180 -4.85 -6.31 -13.00
N ASP A 181 -4.04 -5.26 -13.11
CA ASP A 181 -3.37 -4.87 -14.35
C ASP A 181 -1.86 -4.96 -14.18
N TYR A 182 -1.36 -6.19 -14.11
CA TYR A 182 0.07 -6.49 -13.94
C TYR A 182 0.91 -5.92 -15.09
N ARG A 183 0.36 -5.92 -16.31
CA ARG A 183 1.01 -5.36 -17.49
C ARG A 183 1.34 -3.88 -17.31
N ASN A 184 0.34 -3.08 -16.94
CA ASN A 184 0.57 -1.65 -16.74
C ASN A 184 1.29 -1.37 -15.41
N SER A 185 1.12 -2.21 -14.38
CA SER A 185 1.94 -2.13 -13.16
C SER A 185 3.44 -2.19 -13.48
N ILE A 186 3.88 -3.16 -14.29
CA ILE A 186 5.27 -3.32 -14.73
C ILE A 186 5.75 -2.10 -15.53
N LYS A 187 4.92 -1.59 -16.44
CA LYS A 187 5.26 -0.39 -17.23
C LYS A 187 5.48 0.82 -16.33
N GLU A 188 4.63 1.01 -15.33
CA GLU A 188 4.73 2.11 -14.38
C GLU A 188 5.98 1.97 -13.48
N SER A 189 6.36 0.76 -13.06
CA SER A 189 7.61 0.54 -12.33
C SER A 189 8.83 1.00 -13.13
N ILE A 190 8.87 0.68 -14.43
CA ILE A 190 9.94 1.09 -15.34
C ILE A 190 9.90 2.60 -15.63
N SER A 191 8.70 3.18 -15.77
CA SER A 191 8.55 4.63 -15.92
C SER A 191 9.12 5.37 -14.70
N ALA A 192 8.96 4.86 -13.49
CA ALA A 192 9.58 5.43 -12.29
C ALA A 192 11.12 5.43 -12.35
N VAL A 193 11.72 4.34 -12.88
CA VAL A 193 13.18 4.26 -13.13
C VAL A 193 13.61 5.28 -14.18
N GLU A 194 12.84 5.43 -15.25
CA GLU A 194 13.11 6.45 -16.28
C GLU A 194 13.05 7.87 -15.69
N SER A 195 12.04 8.17 -14.87
CA SER A 195 11.90 9.48 -14.21
C SER A 195 13.12 9.80 -13.35
N ILE A 196 13.56 8.89 -12.47
CA ILE A 196 14.73 9.18 -11.63
C ILE A 196 16.01 9.31 -12.46
N ALA A 197 16.18 8.51 -13.52
CA ALA A 197 17.36 8.59 -14.37
C ALA A 197 17.41 9.94 -15.12
N LYS A 198 16.27 10.44 -15.63
CA LYS A 198 16.15 11.77 -16.25
C LYS A 198 16.50 12.89 -15.28
N GLU A 199 15.98 12.83 -14.05
CA GLU A 199 16.26 13.81 -13.00
C GLU A 199 17.76 13.87 -12.66
N ILE A 200 18.39 12.72 -12.42
CA ILE A 200 19.81 12.64 -12.05
C ILE A 200 20.73 13.11 -13.18
N THR A 201 20.33 12.88 -14.43
CA THR A 201 21.12 13.26 -15.60
C THR A 201 20.84 14.68 -16.08
N GLY A 202 19.81 15.36 -15.55
CA GLY A 202 19.36 16.67 -16.04
C GLY A 202 18.82 16.64 -17.47
N LYS A 203 18.35 15.48 -17.95
CA LYS A 203 17.90 15.27 -19.33
C LYS A 203 16.43 14.87 -19.39
N PRO A 204 15.48 15.81 -19.29
CA PRO A 204 14.04 15.48 -19.18
C PRO A 204 13.46 14.76 -20.41
N LYS A 205 14.09 14.91 -21.58
CA LYS A 205 13.64 14.29 -22.84
C LYS A 205 14.34 12.98 -23.20
N ALA A 206 15.34 12.54 -22.42
CA ALA A 206 16.08 11.33 -22.71
C ALA A 206 15.20 10.09 -22.52
N THR A 207 15.29 9.10 -23.38
CA THR A 207 14.78 7.75 -23.09
C THR A 207 15.54 7.13 -21.92
N LEU A 208 14.98 6.13 -21.24
CA LEU A 208 15.70 5.41 -20.19
C LEU A 208 17.08 4.90 -20.66
N GLY A 209 17.17 4.34 -21.87
CA GLY A 209 18.43 3.87 -22.44
C GLY A 209 19.48 4.98 -22.59
N GLU A 210 19.07 6.18 -23.01
CA GLU A 210 19.96 7.34 -23.11
C GLU A 210 20.38 7.86 -21.73
N ALA A 211 19.46 7.91 -20.77
CA ALA A 211 19.76 8.33 -19.41
C ALA A 211 20.75 7.36 -18.73
N LEU A 212 20.57 6.05 -18.90
CA LEU A 212 21.49 5.03 -18.38
C LEU A 212 22.90 5.17 -18.97
N LYS A 213 23.05 5.47 -20.27
CA LYS A 213 24.36 5.75 -20.88
C LYS A 213 25.04 6.96 -20.23
N VAL A 214 24.28 8.01 -19.91
CA VAL A 214 24.84 9.18 -19.22
C VAL A 214 25.30 8.80 -17.82
N LEU A 215 24.47 8.07 -17.06
CA LEU A 215 24.83 7.59 -15.72
C LEU A 215 26.09 6.73 -15.71
N GLU A 216 26.27 5.86 -16.71
CA GLU A 216 27.50 5.08 -16.91
C GLU A 216 28.70 6.00 -17.19
N SER A 217 28.58 6.89 -18.17
CA SER A 217 29.68 7.81 -18.56
C SER A 217 30.10 8.75 -17.43
N SER A 218 29.20 9.05 -16.49
CA SER A 218 29.46 9.82 -15.27
C SER A 218 29.93 8.97 -14.08
N ASN A 219 30.27 7.69 -14.31
CA ASN A 219 30.71 6.73 -13.30
C ASN A 219 29.73 6.53 -12.12
N LYS A 220 28.43 6.80 -12.33
CA LYS A 220 27.37 6.61 -11.32
C LYS A 220 26.85 5.17 -11.28
N ILE A 221 26.95 4.45 -12.40
CA ILE A 221 26.55 3.05 -12.52
C ILE A 221 27.60 2.23 -13.29
N HIS A 222 27.77 0.96 -12.92
CA HIS A 222 28.66 0.04 -13.61
C HIS A 222 28.09 -0.36 -14.99
N PRO A 223 28.92 -0.58 -16.03
CA PRO A 223 28.47 -0.97 -17.37
C PRO A 223 27.52 -2.18 -17.39
N SER A 224 27.86 -3.26 -16.68
CA SER A 224 27.01 -4.46 -16.62
C SER A 224 25.66 -4.22 -15.95
N LEU A 225 25.60 -3.32 -14.96
CA LEU A 225 24.34 -2.95 -14.32
C LEU A 225 23.48 -2.12 -15.27
N LYS A 226 24.09 -1.19 -16.03
CA LYS A 226 23.41 -0.47 -17.11
C LYS A 226 22.83 -1.44 -18.15
N GLU A 227 23.61 -2.43 -18.58
CA GLU A 227 23.14 -3.40 -19.58
C GLU A 227 21.98 -4.24 -19.05
N SER A 228 22.03 -4.66 -17.78
CA SER A 228 20.95 -5.38 -17.12
C SER A 228 19.63 -4.59 -17.15
N PHE A 229 19.66 -3.31 -16.76
CA PHE A 229 18.47 -2.44 -16.80
C PHE A 229 18.03 -2.08 -18.21
N SER A 230 18.97 -2.00 -19.16
CA SER A 230 18.63 -1.79 -20.57
C SER A 230 17.89 -2.99 -21.15
N LYS A 231 18.25 -4.21 -20.75
CA LYS A 231 17.55 -5.45 -21.13
C LYS A 231 16.18 -5.58 -20.46
N LEU A 232 16.07 -5.23 -19.17
CA LEU A 232 14.78 -5.16 -18.47
C LEU A 232 13.84 -4.14 -19.14
N TYR A 233 14.36 -2.96 -19.50
CA TYR A 233 13.61 -1.98 -20.28
C TYR A 233 13.15 -2.55 -21.62
N GLY A 234 14.07 -3.16 -22.39
CA GLY A 234 13.77 -3.85 -23.65
C GLY A 234 12.65 -4.88 -23.53
N TYR A 235 12.67 -5.71 -22.48
CA TYR A 235 11.59 -6.67 -22.20
C TYR A 235 10.21 -6.01 -22.03
N THR A 236 10.18 -4.77 -21.49
CA THR A 236 8.94 -4.01 -21.35
C THR A 236 8.57 -3.16 -22.56
N SER A 237 9.52 -2.84 -23.45
CA SER A 237 9.35 -1.89 -24.56
C SER A 237 9.34 -2.50 -25.97
N ASP A 238 9.94 -3.68 -26.17
CA ASP A 238 10.15 -4.26 -27.50
C ASP A 238 8.86 -4.81 -28.12
N LYS A 239 8.87 -4.96 -29.46
CA LYS A 239 7.74 -5.51 -30.26
C LYS A 239 7.28 -6.92 -29.82
N GLY A 240 8.16 -7.70 -29.20
CA GLY A 240 7.85 -9.00 -28.58
C GLY A 240 7.73 -8.97 -27.05
N GLY A 241 7.83 -7.79 -26.45
CA GLY A 241 7.74 -7.57 -25.01
C GLY A 241 6.34 -7.15 -24.52
N ILE A 242 6.27 -6.78 -23.26
CA ILE A 242 5.01 -6.49 -22.53
C ILE A 242 4.21 -5.30 -23.14
N ARG A 243 4.82 -4.38 -23.90
CA ARG A 243 4.10 -3.25 -24.53
C ARG A 243 3.37 -3.56 -25.83
N HIS A 244 3.80 -4.58 -26.59
CA HIS A 244 3.33 -4.81 -27.97
C HIS A 244 2.75 -6.20 -28.22
N ALA A 245 2.87 -7.13 -27.26
CA ALA A 245 2.20 -8.42 -27.29
C ALA A 245 0.69 -8.27 -27.03
N MET A 246 -0.06 -7.78 -28.03
CA MET A 246 -1.52 -7.90 -28.11
C MET A 246 -1.97 -9.22 -28.77
N LEU A 247 -1.05 -10.01 -29.34
CA LEU A 247 -1.36 -11.19 -30.14
C LEU A 247 -0.82 -12.52 -29.57
N SER A 248 -0.02 -12.47 -28.51
CA SER A 248 0.49 -13.64 -27.78
C SER A 248 0.85 -13.23 -26.35
N GLU A 249 -0.10 -13.29 -25.43
CA GLU A 249 0.12 -12.87 -24.04
C GLU A 249 1.22 -13.72 -23.38
N PRO A 250 2.26 -13.12 -22.77
CA PRO A 250 2.84 -13.73 -21.59
C PRO A 250 1.77 -13.67 -20.51
N ASN A 251 1.41 -14.82 -19.93
CA ASN A 251 0.58 -14.89 -18.72
C ASN A 251 1.35 -14.21 -17.57
N LEU A 252 1.25 -12.88 -17.48
CA LEU A 252 1.85 -12.10 -16.41
C LEU A 252 1.09 -12.38 -15.12
N THR A 253 1.85 -12.64 -14.06
CA THR A 253 1.34 -12.99 -12.75
C THR A 253 1.54 -11.84 -11.76
N ALA A 254 0.90 -11.94 -10.60
CA ALA A 254 1.18 -11.06 -9.46
C ALA A 254 2.68 -11.09 -9.08
N ALA A 255 3.33 -12.25 -9.18
CA ALA A 255 4.76 -12.40 -8.90
C ALA A 255 5.62 -11.59 -9.89
N ASP A 256 5.25 -11.54 -11.17
CA ASP A 256 5.96 -10.72 -12.17
C ASP A 256 5.82 -9.23 -11.84
N ALA A 257 4.60 -8.75 -11.57
CA ALA A 257 4.38 -7.35 -11.21
C ALA A 257 5.13 -6.96 -9.92
N LYS A 258 5.04 -7.80 -8.88
CA LYS A 258 5.75 -7.59 -7.61
C LYS A 258 7.27 -7.57 -7.81
N PHE A 259 7.82 -8.48 -8.63
CA PHE A 259 9.25 -8.49 -8.95
C PHE A 259 9.70 -7.17 -9.58
N PHE A 260 8.97 -6.67 -10.58
CA PHE A 260 9.33 -5.40 -11.24
C PHE A 260 9.17 -4.21 -10.31
N LEU A 261 8.09 -4.14 -9.52
CA LEU A 261 7.88 -3.06 -8.56
C LEU A 261 9.05 -2.98 -7.57
N LEU A 262 9.41 -4.10 -6.93
CA LEU A 262 10.46 -4.13 -5.91
C LEU A 262 11.86 -3.94 -6.50
N SER A 263 12.15 -4.53 -7.66
CA SER A 263 13.44 -4.36 -8.34
C SER A 263 13.65 -2.92 -8.80
N CYS A 264 12.61 -2.29 -9.36
CA CYS A 264 12.65 -0.89 -9.77
C CYS A 264 12.80 0.04 -8.56
N THR A 265 12.06 -0.23 -7.47
CA THR A 265 12.16 0.54 -6.22
C THR A 265 13.57 0.45 -5.63
N SER A 266 14.15 -0.75 -5.58
CA SER A 266 15.53 -0.97 -5.15
C SER A 266 16.52 -0.17 -5.98
N PHE A 267 16.35 -0.18 -7.31
CA PHE A 267 17.24 0.53 -8.22
C PHE A 267 17.08 2.05 -8.11
N ILE A 268 15.86 2.55 -7.92
CA ILE A 268 15.59 3.97 -7.64
C ILE A 268 16.32 4.40 -6.37
N ASN A 269 16.25 3.62 -5.29
CA ASN A 269 16.97 3.93 -4.05
C ASN A 269 18.49 3.92 -4.24
N TYR A 270 19.02 2.94 -5.00
CA TYR A 270 20.43 2.94 -5.38
C TYR A 270 20.83 4.18 -6.19
N LEU A 271 20.02 4.58 -7.17
CA LEU A 271 20.29 5.78 -7.97
C LEU A 271 20.24 7.06 -7.14
N LYS A 272 19.28 7.18 -6.21
CA LYS A 272 19.19 8.30 -5.27
C LYS A 272 20.45 8.43 -4.41
N SER A 273 21.11 7.32 -4.07
CA SER A 273 22.37 7.33 -3.30
C SER A 273 23.58 7.86 -4.10
N LYS A 274 23.41 8.17 -5.40
CA LYS A 274 24.44 8.73 -6.30
C LYS A 274 24.27 10.23 -6.54
N VAL A 275 23.45 10.90 -5.72
CA VAL A 275 23.07 12.31 -5.85
C VAL A 275 23.20 13.04 -4.52
#